data_AF-A0A968L2G5-F1
#
_entry.id   AF-A0A968L2G5-F1
#
_cell.length_a   1.000
_cell.length_b   1.000
_cell.length_c   1.000
_cell.angle_alpha   90.00
_cell.angle_beta   90.00
_cell.angle_gamma   90.00
#
_symmetry.space_group_name_H-M   'P 1'
#
loop_
_entity.id
_entity.type
_entity.pdbx_description
1 polymer ?
#
loop_
_entity_poly.entity_id
_entity_poly.type
_entity_poly.pdbx_seq_one_letter_code
_entity_poly.pdbx_strand_id
1 'polypeptide(L)'
;MIHVKILGNKSHLRYPVRRLVESARASLRTEYPDLQLDIQEVSDMEEILRYTPVMMAPGLVIGERLVYDLWIPKKEQVVEWLKEAIREQSFRSGHSGS
;
A
#
# COMPACT_ATOMS: atom_id res chain seq x y z
N MET A 1 -4.90 1.88 11.73
CA MET A 1 -5.41 1.32 10.45
C MET A 1 -4.62 1.97 9.31
N ILE A 2 -4.06 1.18 8.40
CA ILE A 2 -3.23 1.67 7.28
C ILE A 2 -4.03 1.58 5.99
N HIS A 3 -4.20 2.72 5.31
CA HIS A 3 -4.82 2.76 3.99
C HIS A 3 -3.82 2.34 2.92
N VAL A 4 -4.24 1.39 2.09
CA VAL A 4 -3.48 0.86 0.97
C VAL A 4 -4.33 1.00 -0.29
N LYS A 5 -3.83 1.71 -1.30
CA LYS A 5 -4.50 1.83 -2.60
C LYS A 5 -3.73 1.07 -3.65
N ILE A 6 -4.43 0.24 -4.42
CA ILE A 6 -3.91 -0.48 -5.57
C ILE A 6 -4.46 0.19 -6.81
N LEU A 7 -3.59 0.93 -7.50
CA LEU A 7 -3.91 1.71 -8.68
C LEU A 7 -3.84 0.81 -9.92
N GLY A 8 -4.82 0.84 -10.81
CA GLY A 8 -4.70 0.19 -12.11
C GLY A 8 -6.00 0.16 -12.89
N ASN A 9 -5.94 0.36 -14.20
CA ASN A 9 -7.13 0.38 -15.06
C ASN A 9 -7.72 -1.00 -15.38
N LYS A 10 -6.98 -2.10 -15.14
CA LYS A 10 -7.43 -3.48 -15.41
C LYS A 10 -7.39 -4.37 -14.18
N SER A 11 -8.48 -5.11 -13.93
CA SER A 11 -8.62 -5.96 -12.75
C SER A 11 -7.56 -7.08 -12.65
N HIS A 12 -7.15 -7.66 -13.78
CA HIS A 12 -6.10 -8.70 -13.79
C HIS A 12 -4.71 -8.18 -13.40
N LEU A 13 -4.47 -6.86 -13.48
CA LEU A 13 -3.23 -6.24 -13.04
C LEU A 13 -3.25 -5.95 -11.53
N ARG A 14 -4.41 -5.58 -10.99
CA ARG A 14 -4.56 -5.28 -9.55
C ARG A 14 -4.58 -6.55 -8.69
N TYR A 15 -5.11 -7.66 -9.20
CA TYR A 15 -5.27 -8.89 -8.45
C TYR A 15 -3.94 -9.47 -7.88
N PRO A 16 -2.85 -9.60 -8.67
CA PRO A 16 -1.57 -10.07 -8.14
C PRO A 16 -1.01 -9.16 -7.03
N VAL A 17 -1.17 -7.84 -7.18
CA VAL A 17 -0.70 -6.86 -6.19
C VAL A 17 -1.49 -7.00 -4.88
N ARG A 18 -2.81 -7.19 -4.96
CA ARG A 18 -3.65 -7.46 -3.77
C ARG A 18 -3.16 -8.69 -3.02
N ARG A 19 -2.95 -9.80 -3.74
CA ARG A 19 -2.46 -11.06 -3.15
C ARG A 19 -1.10 -10.89 -2.47
N LEU A 20 -0.24 -10.05 -3.05
CA LEU A 20 1.06 -9.74 -2.47
C LEU A 20 0.94 -8.95 -1.16
N VAL A 21 0.09 -7.91 -1.14
CA VAL A 21 -0.19 -7.10 0.07
C VAL A 21 -0.78 -7.97 1.18
N GLU A 22 -1.73 -8.85 0.86
CA GLU A 22 -2.32 -9.79 1.81
C GLU A 22 -1.29 -10.78 2.37
N SER A 23 -0.39 -11.30 1.53
CA SER A 23 0.69 -12.19 1.95
C SER A 23 1.70 -11.48 2.85
N ALA A 24 2.02 -10.22 2.56
CA ALA A 24 2.87 -9.38 3.40
C ALA A 24 2.23 -9.12 4.77
N ARG A 25 0.94 -8.75 4.80
CA ARG A 25 0.16 -8.59 6.03
C ARG A 25 0.16 -9.87 6.88
N ALA A 26 -0.07 -11.02 6.25
CA ALA A 26 -0.09 -12.30 6.95
C ALA A 26 1.25 -12.61 7.64
N SER A 27 2.37 -12.28 7.00
CA SER A 27 3.71 -12.42 7.59
C SER A 27 3.97 -11.45 8.75
N LEU A 28 3.37 -10.26 8.72
CA LEU A 28 3.49 -9.27 9.79
C LEU A 28 2.60 -9.56 11.00
N ARG A 29 1.64 -10.48 10.90
CA ARG A 29 0.67 -10.76 11.97
C ARG A 29 1.32 -11.21 13.29
N THR A 30 2.48 -11.88 13.23
CA THR A 30 3.19 -12.31 14.44
C THR A 30 3.81 -11.14 15.19
N GLU A 31 4.29 -10.12 14.48
CA GLU A 31 4.97 -8.94 15.07
C GLU A 31 3.97 -7.81 15.37
N TYR A 32 2.92 -7.68 14.55
CA TYR A 32 1.88 -6.66 14.64
C TYR A 32 0.49 -7.33 14.55
N PRO A 33 0.01 -7.98 15.62
CA PRO A 33 -1.27 -8.71 15.61
C PRO A 33 -2.47 -7.81 15.34
N ASP A 34 -2.40 -6.54 15.74
CA ASP A 34 -3.46 -5.54 15.58
C ASP A 34 -3.39 -4.78 14.23
N LEU A 35 -2.52 -5.22 13.31
CA LEU A 35 -2.36 -4.58 12.01
C LEU A 35 -3.63 -4.72 11.16
N GLN A 36 -4.34 -3.62 11.03
CA GLN A 36 -5.48 -3.47 10.13
C GLN A 36 -5.08 -2.72 8.87
N LEU A 37 -5.32 -3.35 7.71
CA LEU A 37 -5.17 -2.74 6.39
C LEU A 37 -6.55 -2.48 5.80
N ASP A 38 -6.75 -1.28 5.30
CA ASP A 38 -7.88 -0.91 4.45
C ASP A 38 -7.41 -0.88 2.99
N ILE A 39 -7.75 -1.93 2.23
CA ILE A 39 -7.24 -2.13 0.86
C ILE A 39 -8.29 -1.72 -0.16
N GLN A 40 -8.05 -0.60 -0.83
CA GLN A 40 -8.88 -0.06 -1.89
C GLN A 40 -8.27 -0.35 -3.26
N GLU A 41 -9.08 -0.81 -4.21
CA GLU A 41 -8.69 -0.85 -5.62
C GLU A 41 -9.20 0.41 -6.32
N VAL A 42 -8.29 1.16 -6.93
CA VAL A 42 -8.61 2.38 -7.66
C VAL A 42 -8.42 2.10 -9.14
N SER A 43 -9.49 2.28 -9.90
CA SER A 43 -9.50 2.13 -11.37
C SER A 43 -9.88 3.41 -12.10
N ASP A 44 -10.31 4.43 -11.36
CA ASP A 44 -10.62 5.75 -11.89
C ASP A 44 -9.32 6.46 -12.34
N MET A 45 -9.32 6.95 -13.58
CA MET A 45 -8.12 7.56 -14.16
C MET A 45 -7.78 8.89 -13.50
N GLU A 46 -8.77 9.70 -13.13
CA GLU A 46 -8.53 11.00 -12.49
C GLU A 46 -7.90 10.83 -11.11
N GLU A 47 -8.34 9.82 -10.34
CA GLU A 47 -7.76 9.49 -9.05
C GLU A 47 -6.34 8.92 -9.18
N ILE A 48 -6.08 8.07 -10.18
CA ILE A 48 -4.73 7.50 -10.40
C ILE A 48 -3.73 8.59 -10.79
N LEU A 49 -4.14 9.54 -11.64
CA LEU A 49 -3.28 10.65 -12.09
C LEU A 49 -2.83 11.59 -10.95
N ARG A 50 -3.51 11.57 -9.79
CA ARG A 50 -3.05 12.29 -8.59
C ARG A 50 -1.77 11.71 -8.00
N TYR A 51 -1.48 10.43 -8.27
CA TYR A 51 -0.33 9.72 -7.72
C TYR A 51 0.76 9.48 -8.75
N THR A 52 0.41 9.16 -10.00
CA THR A 52 1.40 8.96 -11.07
C THR A 52 0.89 9.44 -12.44
N PRO A 53 1.69 10.23 -13.19
CA PRO A 53 1.29 10.73 -14.51
C PRO A 53 1.36 9.66 -15.62
N VAL A 54 1.97 8.50 -15.37
CA VAL A 54 2.15 7.43 -16.36
C VAL A 54 1.74 6.08 -15.77
N MET A 55 0.79 5.40 -16.42
CA MET A 55 0.30 4.10 -15.99
C MET A 55 0.77 3.01 -16.96
N MET A 56 2.01 2.55 -16.82
CA MET A 56 2.49 1.35 -17.54
C MET A 56 2.23 0.06 -16.75
N ALA A 57 2.18 0.14 -15.41
CA ALA A 57 1.93 -0.97 -14.49
C ALA A 57 0.93 -0.54 -13.40
N PRO A 58 0.28 -1.49 -12.70
CA PRO A 58 -0.52 -1.14 -11.53
C PRO A 58 0.39 -0.50 -10.47
N GLY A 59 -0.10 0.50 -9.76
CA GLY A 59 0.63 1.16 -8.69
C GLY A 59 0.23 0.67 -7.30
N LEU A 60 1.11 0.81 -6.32
CA LEU A 60 0.81 0.60 -4.90
C LEU A 60 1.09 1.89 -4.13
N VAL A 61 0.08 2.35 -3.39
CA VAL A 61 0.16 3.49 -2.48
C VAL A 61 -0.07 2.96 -1.07
N ILE A 62 0.79 3.36 -0.12
CA ILE A 62 0.65 3.03 1.29
C ILE A 62 0.76 4.34 2.07
N GLY A 63 -0.25 4.66 2.89
CA GLY A 63 -0.23 5.89 3.70
C GLY A 63 -0.14 7.16 2.85
N GLU A 64 -0.88 7.22 1.73
CA GLU A 64 -0.86 8.32 0.76
C GLU A 64 0.47 8.52 0.01
N ARG A 65 1.46 7.63 0.17
CA ARG A 65 2.72 7.64 -0.58
C ARG A 65 2.74 6.55 -1.65
N LEU A 66 3.05 6.92 -2.88
CA LEU A 66 3.33 5.97 -3.97
C LEU A 66 4.64 5.23 -3.69
N VAL A 67 4.59 3.91 -3.59
CA VAL A 67 5.76 3.05 -3.31
C VAL A 67 6.14 2.13 -4.48
N TYR A 68 5.25 2.00 -5.48
CA TYR A 68 5.45 1.21 -6.69
C TYR A 68 4.58 1.74 -7.83
N ASP A 69 5.15 1.90 -9.03
CA ASP A 69 4.42 2.23 -10.27
C ASP A 69 5.00 1.62 -11.57
N LEU A 70 6.18 0.96 -11.53
CA LEU A 70 6.90 0.53 -12.76
C LEU A 70 7.50 -0.90 -12.77
N TRP A 71 7.60 -1.62 -11.64
CA TRP A 71 8.07 -3.02 -11.56
C TRP A 71 7.29 -3.91 -10.57
N ILE A 72 7.08 -5.21 -10.81
CA ILE A 72 6.40 -6.04 -9.80
C ILE A 72 7.28 -6.15 -8.53
N PRO A 73 6.84 -5.65 -7.36
CA PRO A 73 7.65 -5.69 -6.15
C PRO A 73 7.72 -7.12 -5.57
N LYS A 74 8.78 -7.41 -4.83
CA LYS A 74 8.88 -8.64 -4.02
C LYS A 74 8.12 -8.49 -2.70
N LYS A 75 7.76 -9.63 -2.10
CA LYS A 75 7.05 -9.66 -0.82
C LYS A 75 7.81 -8.91 0.28
N GLU A 76 9.13 -9.08 0.32
CA GLU A 76 10.01 -8.49 1.34
C GLU A 76 9.98 -6.95 1.25
N GLN A 77 9.90 -6.39 0.04
CA GLN A 77 9.79 -4.93 -0.14
C GLN A 77 8.45 -4.39 0.39
N VAL A 78 7.36 -5.10 0.10
CA VAL A 78 6.03 -4.73 0.62
C VAL A 78 5.98 -4.81 2.15
N VAL A 79 6.64 -5.81 2.75
CA VAL A 79 6.78 -5.93 4.20
C VAL A 79 7.48 -4.72 4.80
N GLU A 80 8.59 -4.28 4.22
CA GLU A 80 9.32 -3.12 4.74
C GLU A 80 8.53 -1.81 4.60
N TRP A 81 7.85 -1.58 3.48
CA TRP A 81 6.99 -0.39 3.32
C TRP A 81 5.82 -0.37 4.32
N LEU A 82 5.25 -1.53 4.63
CA LEU A 82 4.23 -1.64 5.67
C LEU A 82 4.81 -1.30 7.05
N LYS A 83 6.01 -1.78 7.39
CA LYS A 83 6.70 -1.44 8.64
C LYS A 83 7.00 0.05 8.75
N GLU A 84 7.46 0.68 7.67
CA GLU A 84 7.66 2.13 7.61
C GLU A 84 6.35 2.88 7.92
N ALA A 85 5.26 2.50 7.25
CA ALA A 85 3.95 3.12 7.47
C ALA A 85 3.41 2.91 8.90
N ILE A 86 3.66 1.75 9.53
CA ILE A 86 3.35 1.53 10.95
C ILE A 86 4.13 2.49 11.84
N ARG A 87 5.45 2.63 11.62
CA ARG A 87 6.30 3.52 12.41
C ARG A 87 5.87 4.99 12.25
N GLU A 88 5.55 5.41 11.04
CA GLU A 88 5.04 6.76 10.75
C GLU A 88 3.68 7.01 11.43
N GLN A 89 2.78 6.03 11.41
CA GLN A 89 1.49 6.11 12.11
C GLN A 89 1.68 6.26 13.63
N SER A 90 2.59 5.48 14.22
CA SER A 90 2.93 5.60 15.64
C SER A 90 3.54 6.97 15.97
N PHE A 91 4.43 7.49 15.12
CA PHE A 91 5.05 8.80 15.32
C PHE A 91 4.04 9.95 15.26
N ARG A 92 3.12 9.92 14.30
CA ARG A 92 2.04 10.91 14.16
C ARG A 92 1.04 10.86 15.32
N SER A 93 0.78 9.67 15.86
CA SER A 93 -0.11 9.49 17.01
C SER A 93 0.50 10.05 18.31
N GLY A 94 1.84 10.08 18.42
CA GLY A 94 2.56 10.67 19.56
C GLY A 94 2.68 12.20 19.55
N HIS A 95 2.45 12.88 18.41
CA HIS A 95 2.61 14.33 18.25
C HIS A 95 1.29 15.13 18.33
N SER A 96 0.19 14.49 18.73
CA SER A 96 -1.11 15.16 18.91
C SER A 96 -1.36 15.63 20.36
N GLY A 97 -0.33 15.62 21.21
CA GLY A 97 -0.36 16.20 22.55
C GLY A 97 0.82 17.14 22.78
N SER A 98 0.68 18.40 22.37
CA SER A 98 1.46 19.55 22.85
C SER A 98 0.67 20.82 22.60
#